data_AF-A0A662TW91-F1
#
_entry.id   AF-A0A662TW91-F1
#
_cell.length_a   1.000
_cell.length_b   1.000
_cell.length_c   1.000
_cell.angle_alpha   90.00
_cell.angle_beta   90.00
_cell.angle_gamma   90.00
#
_symmetry.space_group_name_H-M   'P 1'
#
loop_
_entity.id
_entity.type
_entity.pdbx_description
1 polymer ?
#
loop_
_entity_poly.entity_id
_entity_poly.type
_entity_poly.pdbx_seq_one_letter_code
_entity_poly.pdbx_strand_id
1 'polypeptide(L)'
;MLGMVGLRIRDIANIVFYLVRLVFSLLALRLTLRWEIYKTRKAFEKQLIKQGMRKKDAKKLSGHYVKLASSVVNIFKRGVNKNL
;
A
#
# COMPACT_ATOMS: atom_id res chain seq x y z
N MET A 1 -43.13 -23.61 -1.24
CA MET A 1 -41.96 -23.52 -0.34
C MET A 1 -40.59 -23.44 -1.04
N LEU A 2 -40.41 -23.94 -2.28
CA LEU A 2 -39.11 -23.91 -2.98
C LEU A 2 -38.59 -22.51 -3.36
N GLY A 3 -39.46 -21.54 -3.71
CA GLY A 3 -39.01 -20.19 -4.12
C GLY A 3 -38.34 -19.36 -3.02
N MET A 4 -38.65 -19.65 -1.75
CA MET A 4 -38.16 -18.89 -0.59
C MET A 4 -36.72 -19.26 -0.19
N VAL A 5 -36.23 -20.41 -0.66
CA VAL A 5 -34.85 -20.86 -0.44
C VAL A 5 -33.91 -20.22 -1.46
N GLY A 6 -34.36 -20.09 -2.72
CA GLY A 6 -33.58 -19.47 -3.79
C GLY A 6 -33.32 -17.97 -3.63
N LEU A 7 -34.21 -17.23 -2.94
CA LEU A 7 -33.98 -15.82 -2.59
C LEU A 7 -32.86 -15.68 -1.55
N ARG A 8 -32.88 -16.51 -0.50
CA ARG A 8 -31.87 -16.50 0.56
C ARG A 8 -30.46 -16.80 0.06
N ILE A 9 -30.32 -17.72 -0.90
CA ILE A 9 -29.02 -18.05 -1.51
C ILE A 9 -28.45 -16.87 -2.30
N ARG A 10 -29.32 -16.12 -3.00
CA ARG A 10 -28.91 -14.91 -3.75
C ARG A 10 -28.48 -13.78 -2.81
N ASP A 11 -29.18 -13.59 -1.70
CA ASP A 11 -28.81 -12.59 -0.69
C ASP A 11 -27.44 -12.91 -0.06
N ILE A 12 -27.20 -14.17 0.32
CA ILE A 12 -25.92 -14.60 0.88
C ILE A 12 -24.79 -14.39 -0.15
N ALA A 13 -25.00 -14.76 -1.41
CA ALA A 13 -24.02 -14.56 -2.47
C ALA A 13 -23.67 -13.07 -2.68
N ASN A 14 -24.68 -12.18 -2.62
CA ASN A 14 -24.45 -10.74 -2.71
C ASN A 14 -23.65 -10.21 -1.53
N ILE A 15 -23.98 -10.61 -0.30
CA ILE A 15 -23.26 -10.19 0.90
C ILE A 15 -21.78 -10.61 0.80
N VAL A 16 -21.53 -11.86 0.41
CA VAL A 16 -20.16 -12.37 0.22
C VAL A 16 -19.43 -11.57 -0.86
N PHE A 17 -20.09 -11.26 -1.98
CA PHE A 17 -19.51 -10.46 -3.04
C PHE A 17 -19.12 -9.05 -2.57
N TYR A 18 -19.98 -8.38 -1.80
CA TYR A 18 -19.68 -7.07 -1.22
C TYR A 18 -18.52 -7.11 -0.23
N LEU A 19 -18.47 -8.13 0.64
CA LEU A 19 -17.36 -8.32 1.57
C LEU A 19 -16.04 -8.53 0.84
N VAL A 20 -16.01 -9.41 -0.18
CA VAL A 20 -14.82 -9.65 -1.00
C VAL A 20 -14.39 -8.37 -1.70
N ARG A 21 -15.32 -7.62 -2.29
CA ARG A 21 -15.03 -6.34 -2.95
C ARG A 21 -14.44 -5.31 -1.99
N LEU A 22 -14.94 -5.24 -0.77
CA LEU A 22 -14.47 -4.32 0.25
C LEU A 22 -13.05 -4.67 0.71
N VAL A 23 -12.77 -5.96 0.96
CA VAL A 23 -11.43 -6.45 1.27
C VAL A 23 -10.47 -6.17 0.11
N PHE A 24 -10.88 -6.44 -1.13
CA PHE A 24 -10.06 -6.19 -2.30
C PHE A 24 -9.76 -4.70 -2.48
N SER A 25 -10.72 -3.81 -2.21
CA SER A 25 -10.50 -2.36 -2.24
C SER A 25 -9.49 -1.89 -1.18
N LEU A 26 -9.56 -2.44 0.04
CA LEU A 26 -8.59 -2.13 1.10
C LEU A 26 -7.18 -2.63 0.75
N LEU A 27 -7.08 -3.83 0.17
CA LEU A 27 -5.81 -4.36 -0.33
C LEU A 27 -5.28 -3.54 -1.50
N ALA A 28 -6.13 -3.16 -2.45
CA ALA A 28 -5.77 -2.31 -3.57
C ALA A 28 -5.28 -0.95 -3.08
N LEU A 29 -5.93 -0.33 -2.09
CA LEU A 29 -5.46 0.93 -1.51
C LEU A 29 -4.05 0.78 -0.90
N ARG A 30 -3.82 -0.27 -0.11
CA ARG A 30 -2.48 -0.55 0.44
C ARG A 30 -1.43 -0.83 -0.63
N LEU A 31 -1.80 -1.57 -1.66
CA LEU A 31 -0.91 -1.89 -2.79
C LEU A 31 -0.61 -0.64 -3.61
N THR A 32 -1.59 0.23 -3.86
CA THR A 32 -1.43 1.50 -4.55
C THR A 32 -0.48 2.41 -3.79
N LEU A 33 -0.64 2.57 -2.47
CA LEU A 33 0.31 3.33 -1.65
C LEU A 33 1.73 2.73 -1.73
N ARG A 34 1.87 1.41 -1.72
CA ARG A 34 3.17 0.74 -1.88
C ARG A 34 3.75 0.94 -3.28
N TRP A 35 2.91 0.90 -4.31
CA TRP A 35 3.31 1.05 -5.70
C TRP A 35 3.70 2.48 -6.05
N GLU A 36 3.00 3.48 -5.50
CA GLU A 36 3.38 4.88 -5.55
C GLU A 36 4.81 5.06 -5.01
N ILE A 37 5.13 4.48 -3.85
CA ILE A 37 6.49 4.51 -3.28
C ILE A 37 7.51 3.86 -4.24
N TYR A 38 7.16 2.74 -4.88
CA TYR A 38 8.03 2.10 -5.87
C TYR A 38 8.21 2.96 -7.13
N LYS A 39 7.14 3.58 -7.64
CA LYS A 39 7.17 4.50 -8.77
C LYS A 39 8.04 5.72 -8.46
N THR A 40 7.83 6.34 -7.31
CA THR A 40 8.58 7.51 -6.84
C THR A 40 10.05 7.18 -6.65
N ARG A 41 10.39 6.04 -6.04
CA ARG A 41 11.78 5.55 -5.99
C ARG A 41 12.38 5.39 -7.38
N LYS A 42 11.67 4.75 -8.31
CA LYS A 42 12.16 4.48 -9.66
C LYS A 42 12.32 5.77 -10.48
N ALA A 43 11.45 6.75 -10.28
CA ALA A 43 11.55 8.07 -10.88
C ALA A 43 12.73 8.86 -10.30
N PHE A 44 12.92 8.82 -8.98
CA PHE A 44 14.05 9.44 -8.29
C PHE A 44 15.39 8.85 -8.73
N GLU A 45 15.50 7.52 -8.80
CA GLU A 45 16.69 6.84 -9.33
C GLU A 45 16.96 7.22 -10.79
N LYS A 46 15.93 7.32 -11.63
CA LYS A 46 16.08 7.79 -13.02
C LYS A 46 16.57 9.23 -13.10
N GLN A 47 16.08 10.12 -12.24
CA GLN A 47 16.53 11.52 -12.20
C GLN A 47 17.98 11.63 -11.73
N LEU A 48 18.37 10.87 -10.70
CA LEU A 48 19.75 10.83 -10.22
C LEU A 48 20.72 10.28 -11.28
N ILE A 49 20.32 9.24 -12.01
CA ILE A 49 21.12 8.71 -13.12
C ILE A 49 21.26 9.76 -14.23
N LYS A 50 20.20 10.50 -14.55
CA LYS A 50 20.24 11.60 -15.53
C LYS A 50 21.18 12.74 -15.10
N GLN A 51 21.33 12.98 -13.80
CA GLN A 51 22.31 13.93 -13.25
C GLN A 51 23.74 13.39 -13.21
N GLY A 52 24.02 12.22 -13.79
CA GLY A 52 25.36 11.63 -13.85
C GLY A 52 25.71 10.74 -12.65
N MET A 53 24.76 10.49 -11.75
CA MET A 53 24.99 9.63 -10.59
C MET A 53 25.00 8.15 -11.01
N ARG A 54 26.05 7.42 -10.63
CA ARG A 54 26.13 5.97 -10.88
C ARG A 54 24.95 5.26 -10.19
N LYS A 55 24.38 4.27 -10.88
CA LYS A 55 23.21 3.49 -10.41
C LYS A 55 23.40 2.87 -9.01
N LYS A 56 24.64 2.53 -8.63
CA LYS A 56 24.96 2.01 -7.29
C LYS A 56 24.78 3.07 -6.19
N ASP A 57 25.18 4.31 -6.46
CA ASP A 57 25.11 5.41 -5.50
C ASP A 57 23.68 5.95 -5.40
N ALA A 58 22.95 6.03 -6.52
CA ALA A 58 21.52 6.34 -6.52
C ALA A 58 20.70 5.33 -5.71
N LYS A 59 21.01 4.03 -5.82
CA LYS A 59 20.37 2.97 -5.02
C LYS A 59 20.73 3.05 -3.54
N LYS A 60 21.96 3.43 -3.22
CA LYS A 60 22.41 3.62 -1.83
C LYS A 60 21.68 4.80 -1.19
N LEU A 61 21.56 5.92 -1.92
CA LEU A 61 20.85 7.11 -1.50
C LEU A 61 19.34 6.85 -1.31
N SER A 62 18.71 6.13 -2.25
CA SER A 62 17.30 5.72 -2.11
C SER A 62 17.08 4.78 -0.91
N GLY A 63 18.09 3.96 -0.57
CA GLY A 63 18.12 3.14 0.63
C GLY A 63 18.16 3.95 1.93
N HIS A 64 19.05 4.94 2.01
CA HIS A 64 19.15 5.85 3.16
C HIS A 64 17.85 6.65 3.37
N TYR A 65 17.25 7.15 2.30
CA TYR A 65 16.00 7.92 2.36
C TYR A 65 14.85 7.11 2.94
N VAL A 66 14.72 5.83 2.57
CA VAL A 66 13.66 4.97 3.14
C VAL A 66 13.95 4.55 4.56
N LYS A 67 15.23 4.39 4.94
CA LYS A 67 15.58 4.17 6.34
C LYS A 67 15.16 5.36 7.20
N LEU A 68 15.35 6.58 6.68
CA LEU A 68 14.92 7.81 7.33
C LEU A 68 13.38 7.92 7.39
N ALA A 69 12.68 7.74 6.26
CA ALA A 69 11.22 7.77 6.22
C ALA A 69 10.60 6.73 7.16
N SER A 70 11.15 5.52 7.21
CA SER A 70 10.72 4.48 8.14
C SER A 70 10.99 4.85 9.59
N SER A 71 12.09 5.55 9.89
CA SER A 71 12.40 6.04 11.23
C SER A 71 11.40 7.10 11.67
N VAL A 72 11.08 8.06 10.80
CA VAL A 72 10.06 9.10 11.06
C VAL A 72 8.69 8.47 11.31
N VAL A 73 8.26 7.53 10.48
CA VAL A 73 7.01 6.79 10.69
C VAL A 73 7.04 6.04 12.02
N ASN A 74 8.16 5.43 12.40
CA ASN A 74 8.29 4.70 13.65
C ASN A 74 8.28 5.62 14.88
N ILE A 75 8.91 6.81 14.79
CA ILE A 75 8.87 7.84 15.83
C ILE A 75 7.44 8.35 16.00
N PHE A 76 6.76 8.65 14.89
CA PHE A 76 5.36 9.07 14.90
C PHE A 76 4.46 7.99 15.50
N LYS A 77 4.62 6.73 15.07
CA LYS A 77 3.90 5.58 15.63
C LYS A 77 4.13 5.42 17.13
N ARG A 78 5.36 5.62 17.61
CA ARG A 78 5.69 5.61 19.04
C ARG A 78 5.07 6.80 19.78
N GLY A 79 5.00 7.97 19.17
CA GLY A 79 4.36 9.16 19.74
C GLY A 79 2.84 9.01 19.88
N VAL A 80 2.19 8.47 18.86
CA VAL A 80 0.75 8.13 18.90
C VAL A 80 0.47 7.05 19.94
N ASN A 81 1.31 6.00 20.01
CA ASN A 81 1.15 4.91 20.99
C ASN A 81 1.54 5.28 22.43
N LYS A 82 2.08 6.48 22.67
CA LYS A 82 2.36 6.99 24.02
C LYS A 82 1.27 7.93 24.55
N ASN A 83 0.37 8.40 23.69
CA ASN A 83 -0.74 9.32 24.02
C ASN A 83 -2.12 8.65 23.89
N LEU A 84 -2.15 7.31 23.79
CA LEU A 84 -3.35 6.47 23.81
C LEU A 84 -3.21 5.48 24.97
#